data_AF-A0A553I7H5-F1
#
_entry.id   AF-A0A553I7H5-F1
#
_cell.length_a   1.000
_cell.length_b   1.000
_cell.length_c   1.000
_cell.angle_alpha   90.00
_cell.angle_beta   90.00
_cell.angle_gamma   90.00
#
_symmetry.space_group_name_H-M   'P 1'
#
loop_
_entity.id
_entity.type
_entity.pdbx_description
1 polymer ?
#
loop_
_entity_poly.entity_id
_entity_poly.type
_entity_poly.pdbx_seq_one_letter_code
_entity_poly.pdbx_strand_id
1 'polypeptide(L)'
;MLVITGEDYLALRHHMGVKGTRLIRQFVQDGGLFLGFNAGAYYGSSGFVAYDGDDNVEDNVETNLGFFPGRCQEVRRKEEAFRLAKLNTGTSVVDEKAQECQVCLNGCGIFLDVNRYAEEKVEALAWFAEDNQTSGEVAIATIYCPVGKGACILTIPHLEYLAPESRGISSMLGTLSDSDATRLRFLGDCIAKLGLKRSSDVTAIPSLSSMLISTETPSNADQLMNSLEGIMSEGYIVDEHDTFRLEMQSDRGTHQVQTGNQEADQINRPPSEDTSQRSSKHIVVYNRDYPNSQEAPFFDHNKFFSNLTQGQSPDSSYRAWFGKYLMYGEVMESTNTVLARHPFDSCQTSPVLFVQYIVSIAIVKAIKSYAEGYEDFPVKIKWPNDIYVEESRNATQPTMAKIGGILVQSSTFEKEYLLVVGVGLNTTNASPTTSLTRVIDTLNVSRVSSGLPMLEPLSPEKLLARILVAFERLYIDFRIHGWDGTLKNLYTKNWLHSDQIVTIESIDGAPRGRIIGVSSTTSNLLVQELGNDNRPTSQIHELGPDGNSFDFFHGLLKSKGS
;
A
#
# COMPACT_ATOMS: atom_id res chain seq x y z
N MET A 1 -1.30 4.79 14.69
CA MET A 1 -0.23 5.80 14.77
C MET A 1 -0.06 6.39 13.39
N LEU A 2 0.05 7.71 13.28
CA LEU A 2 0.39 8.41 12.04
C LEU A 2 1.88 8.79 12.10
N VAL A 3 2.61 8.56 11.01
CA VAL A 3 4.01 8.96 10.88
C VAL A 3 4.11 9.95 9.73
N ILE A 4 4.78 11.08 9.98
CA ILE A 4 5.11 12.07 8.95
C ILE A 4 6.62 12.28 8.96
N THR A 5 7.23 12.12 7.79
CA THR A 5 8.65 12.37 7.53
C THR A 5 8.79 13.23 6.27
N GLY A 6 9.98 13.75 6.04
CA GLY A 6 10.35 14.50 4.86
C GLY A 6 11.36 15.59 5.18
N GLU A 7 11.90 16.18 4.11
CA GLU A 7 12.88 17.26 4.17
C GLU A 7 12.24 18.63 3.87
N ASP A 8 11.15 18.64 3.09
CA ASP A 8 10.49 19.88 2.63
C ASP A 8 9.22 20.16 3.45
N TYR A 9 9.38 20.97 4.49
CA TYR A 9 8.28 21.45 5.33
C TYR A 9 7.26 22.31 4.58
N LEU A 10 7.70 23.15 3.64
CA LEU A 10 6.81 24.06 2.92
C LEU A 10 5.89 23.28 1.97
N ALA A 11 6.44 22.31 1.24
CA ALA A 11 5.65 21.41 0.41
C ALA A 11 4.67 20.60 1.28
N LEU A 12 5.12 20.02 2.40
CA LEU A 12 4.25 19.29 3.31
C LEU A 12 3.07 20.15 3.80
N ARG A 13 3.35 21.37 4.25
CA ARG A 13 2.36 22.34 4.72
C ARG A 13 1.36 22.70 3.63
N HIS A 14 1.83 22.97 2.41
CA HIS A 14 0.99 23.30 1.26
C HIS A 14 0.05 22.14 0.90
N HIS A 15 0.55 20.91 0.85
CA HIS A 15 -0.25 19.74 0.46
C HIS A 15 -1.28 19.34 1.53
N MET A 16 -0.94 19.44 2.81
CA MET A 16 -1.88 19.09 3.89
C MET A 16 -3.01 20.11 4.00
N GLY A 17 -2.68 21.40 3.88
CA GLY A 17 -3.64 22.50 4.00
C GLY A 17 -4.42 22.50 5.32
N VAL A 18 -5.37 23.43 5.46
CA VAL A 18 -6.15 23.61 6.70
C VAL A 18 -6.93 22.35 7.07
N LYS A 19 -7.51 21.67 6.07
CA LYS A 19 -8.34 20.48 6.30
C LYS A 19 -7.53 19.29 6.78
N GLY A 20 -6.38 19.01 6.15
CA GLY A 20 -5.48 17.94 6.56
C GLY A 20 -4.96 18.17 7.97
N THR A 21 -4.49 19.39 8.27
CA THR A 21 -4.07 19.81 9.62
C THR A 21 -5.15 19.50 10.66
N ARG A 22 -6.41 19.89 10.38
CA ARG A 22 -7.54 19.67 11.31
C ARG A 22 -7.80 18.19 11.57
N LEU A 23 -7.81 17.36 10.53
CA LEU A 23 -8.09 15.92 10.66
C LEU A 23 -6.99 15.21 11.45
N ILE A 24 -5.73 15.54 11.18
CA ILE A 24 -4.59 14.97 11.91
C ILE A 24 -4.65 15.40 13.38
N ARG A 25 -4.91 16.68 13.64
CA ARG A 25 -5.05 17.20 15.01
C ARG A 25 -6.15 16.48 15.78
N GLN A 26 -7.32 16.31 15.17
CA GLN A 26 -8.45 15.59 15.77
C GLN A 26 -8.10 14.13 16.06
N PHE A 27 -7.50 13.43 15.09
CA PHE A 27 -7.07 12.04 15.26
C PHE A 27 -6.18 11.85 16.50
N VAL A 28 -5.18 12.71 16.69
CA VAL A 28 -4.27 12.62 17.86
C VAL A 28 -5.00 13.00 19.15
N GLN A 29 -5.76 14.10 19.15
CA GLN A 29 -6.54 14.53 20.31
C GLN A 29 -7.52 13.46 20.82
N ASP A 30 -8.07 12.65 19.91
CA ASP A 30 -9.03 11.57 20.22
C ASP A 30 -8.37 10.25 20.66
N GLY A 31 -7.03 10.20 20.79
CA GLY A 31 -6.29 9.03 21.27
C GLY A 31 -5.31 8.44 20.27
N GLY A 32 -5.18 9.05 19.08
CA GLY A 32 -4.16 8.70 18.10
C GLY A 32 -2.75 9.03 18.58
N LEU A 33 -1.77 8.35 17.98
CA LEU A 33 -0.34 8.60 18.22
C LEU A 33 0.27 9.25 16.97
N PHE A 34 1.18 10.20 17.15
CA PHE A 34 1.89 10.89 16.08
C PHE A 34 3.41 10.79 16.24
N LEU A 35 4.12 10.49 15.15
CA LEU A 35 5.57 10.50 15.10
C LEU A 35 6.02 11.39 13.94
N GLY A 36 6.67 12.50 14.25
CA GLY A 36 7.14 13.48 13.28
C GLY A 36 8.66 13.49 13.18
N PHE A 37 9.20 13.20 12.00
CA PHE A 37 10.62 13.32 11.67
C PHE A 37 10.85 14.57 10.82
N ASN A 38 11.86 15.38 11.18
CA ASN A 38 12.30 16.56 10.43
C ASN A 38 11.13 17.48 10.01
N ALA A 39 10.73 17.52 8.72
CA ALA A 39 9.58 18.30 8.28
C ALA A 39 8.29 18.00 9.07
N GLY A 40 8.08 16.73 9.44
CA GLY A 40 6.97 16.32 10.31
C GLY A 40 7.08 16.87 11.74
N ALA A 41 8.28 17.06 12.26
CA ALA A 41 8.53 17.69 13.56
C ALA A 41 8.27 19.22 13.51
N TYR A 42 8.68 19.88 12.43
CA TYR A 42 8.37 21.31 12.20
C TYR A 42 6.87 21.53 12.09
N TYR A 43 6.18 20.71 11.30
CA TYR A 43 4.74 20.75 11.14
C TYR A 43 3.97 20.40 12.42
N GLY A 44 4.55 19.53 13.26
CA GLY A 44 4.08 19.19 14.60
C GLY A 44 4.16 20.33 15.62
N SER A 45 4.96 21.36 15.36
CA SER A 45 5.22 22.47 16.29
C SER A 45 4.35 23.69 15.99
N SER A 46 4.06 24.52 17.00
CA SER A 46 3.21 25.72 16.81
C SER A 46 3.82 26.76 15.88
N GLY A 47 5.15 26.76 15.75
CA GLY A 47 5.86 27.64 14.83
C GLY A 47 7.18 27.04 14.40
N PHE A 48 7.64 27.49 13.23
CA PHE A 48 8.94 27.16 12.67
C PHE A 48 9.61 28.45 12.21
N VAL A 49 10.87 28.64 12.61
CA VAL A 49 11.67 29.80 12.22
C VAL A 49 12.74 29.34 11.23
N ALA A 50 12.57 29.71 9.96
CA ALA A 50 13.55 29.52 8.89
C ALA A 50 14.47 30.76 8.76
N TYR A 51 15.70 30.56 8.28
CA TYR A 51 16.64 31.66 8.00
C TYR A 51 16.75 31.93 6.49
N ASP A 52 16.19 33.04 5.99
CA ASP A 52 16.26 33.44 4.56
C ASP A 52 17.26 34.58 4.27
N GLY A 53 18.39 34.64 4.99
CA GLY A 53 19.46 35.61 4.72
C GLY A 53 19.19 37.08 5.09
N ASP A 54 17.93 37.53 5.13
CA ASP A 54 17.49 38.87 5.56
C ASP A 54 16.37 38.75 6.62
N ASP A 55 16.75 38.56 7.90
CA ASP A 55 15.97 38.72 9.16
C ASP A 55 14.42 38.68 9.08
N ASN A 56 13.82 37.74 8.36
CA ASN A 56 12.37 37.56 8.30
C ASN A 56 11.97 36.16 8.80
N VAL A 57 11.13 36.17 9.83
CA VAL A 57 10.56 35.01 10.51
C VAL A 57 9.25 34.63 9.81
N GLU A 58 9.12 33.41 9.31
CA GLU A 58 7.84 32.90 8.81
C GLU A 58 6.96 32.42 9.99
N ASP A 59 6.44 33.36 10.79
CA ASP A 59 5.60 33.05 11.96
C ASP A 59 4.13 32.93 11.53
N ASN A 60 3.71 31.74 11.10
CA ASN A 60 2.34 31.54 10.60
C ASN A 60 1.66 30.34 11.29
N VAL A 61 1.26 30.58 12.54
CA VAL A 61 0.77 29.60 13.53
C VAL A 61 -0.51 28.86 13.10
N GLU A 62 -1.37 29.46 12.27
CA GLU A 62 -2.72 28.94 12.00
C GLU A 62 -2.76 27.61 11.22
N THR A 63 -1.71 27.27 10.47
CA THR A 63 -1.70 26.10 9.58
C THR A 63 -0.97 24.88 10.13
N ASN A 64 -0.28 25.01 11.26
CA ASN A 64 0.50 23.93 11.85
C ASN A 64 -0.35 23.06 12.78
N LEU A 65 0.13 21.85 13.08
CA LEU A 65 -0.54 20.94 14.02
C LEU A 65 -0.48 21.46 15.45
N GLY A 66 0.59 22.16 15.83
CA GLY A 66 0.73 22.77 17.16
C GLY A 66 0.59 21.77 18.31
N PHE A 67 1.11 20.56 18.13
CA PHE A 67 1.18 19.55 19.19
C PHE A 67 2.22 19.92 20.24
N PHE A 68 3.37 20.42 19.78
CA PHE A 68 4.28 21.15 20.65
C PHE A 68 3.86 22.62 20.68
N PRO A 69 3.49 23.18 21.85
CA PRO A 69 3.06 24.58 21.96
C PRO A 69 4.19 25.57 21.63
N GLY A 70 5.45 25.18 21.77
CA GLY A 70 6.60 26.00 21.42
C GLY A 70 6.97 25.98 19.94
N ARG A 71 8.17 26.49 19.65
CA ARG A 71 8.68 26.69 18.29
C ARG A 71 9.89 25.81 17.99
N CYS A 72 10.02 25.44 16.73
CA CYS A 72 11.27 24.97 16.17
C CYS A 72 12.02 26.12 15.52
N GLN A 73 13.35 26.09 15.60
CA GLN A 73 14.21 27.03 14.90
C GLN A 73 15.26 26.29 14.11
N GLU A 74 15.43 26.67 12.85
CA GLU A 74 16.59 26.27 12.06
C GLU A 74 17.84 27.03 12.55
N VAL A 75 18.98 26.36 12.71
CA VAL A 75 20.23 26.90 13.22
C VAL A 75 21.16 27.15 12.03
N ARG A 76 21.52 28.43 11.84
CA ARG A 76 22.36 28.97 10.77
C ARG A 76 23.66 28.16 10.55
N ARG A 77 23.91 27.66 9.33
CA ARG A 77 25.26 27.40 8.77
C ARG A 77 25.25 27.60 7.24
N LYS A 78 26.36 28.11 6.69
CA LYS A 78 26.49 28.66 5.32
C LYS A 78 26.48 27.63 4.18
N GLU A 79 26.35 26.34 4.48
CA GLU A 79 26.48 25.27 3.49
C GLU A 79 25.32 24.28 3.64
N GLU A 80 24.55 24.09 2.56
CA GLU A 80 23.52 23.05 2.39
C GLU A 80 24.19 21.67 2.21
N ALA A 81 24.94 21.23 3.21
CA ALA A 81 25.59 19.93 3.21
C ALA A 81 25.16 19.10 4.41
N PHE A 82 24.80 17.84 4.15
CA PHE A 82 24.57 16.85 5.19
C PHE A 82 25.76 16.80 6.16
N ARG A 83 25.48 16.63 7.45
CA ARG A 83 26.54 16.53 8.47
C ARG A 83 26.28 15.44 9.49
N LEU A 84 27.35 14.98 10.11
CA LEU A 84 27.31 14.18 11.31
C LEU A 84 26.96 15.07 12.51
N ALA A 85 26.02 14.63 13.33
CA ALA A 85 25.74 15.23 14.61
C ALA A 85 25.61 14.16 15.69
N LYS A 86 26.15 14.49 16.86
CA LYS A 86 26.09 13.63 18.03
C LYS A 86 24.84 13.95 18.84
N LEU A 87 24.04 12.93 19.09
CA LEU A 87 22.82 12.98 19.88
C LEU A 87 23.05 12.31 21.23
N ASN A 88 22.80 13.04 22.31
CA ASN A 88 22.73 12.52 23.66
C ASN A 88 21.28 12.13 23.93
N THR A 89 21.02 10.84 23.95
CA THR A 89 19.71 10.28 24.29
C THR A 89 19.64 10.27 25.81
N GLY A 90 18.63 10.93 26.39
CA GLY A 90 18.52 11.06 27.84
C GLY A 90 18.46 9.74 28.58
N THR A 91 18.26 9.81 29.89
CA THR A 91 17.84 8.62 30.63
C THR A 91 16.47 8.21 30.09
N SER A 92 16.45 7.13 29.34
CA SER A 92 15.27 6.52 28.72
C SER A 92 14.26 6.16 29.81
N VAL A 93 12.97 6.10 29.45
CA VAL A 93 11.91 5.57 30.33
C VAL A 93 12.11 4.08 30.63
N VAL A 94 13.01 3.40 29.91
CA VAL A 94 13.30 1.96 30.01
C VAL A 94 14.74 1.67 30.47
N ASP A 95 15.70 2.56 30.24
CA ASP A 95 17.11 2.40 30.67
C ASP A 95 17.63 3.70 31.33
N GLU A 96 18.09 3.59 32.58
CA GLU A 96 18.57 4.72 33.39
C GLU A 96 19.93 5.29 32.93
N LYS A 97 20.50 4.77 31.84
CA LYS A 97 21.78 5.24 31.30
C LYS A 97 21.58 6.03 30.01
N ALA A 98 21.97 7.31 30.05
CA ALA A 98 22.11 8.13 28.85
C ALA A 98 23.07 7.46 27.86
N GLN A 99 22.71 7.45 26.57
CA GLN A 99 23.54 6.92 25.50
C GLN A 99 23.82 8.01 24.46
N GLU A 100 24.82 7.75 23.63
CA GLU A 100 25.21 8.67 22.58
C GLU A 100 25.09 7.95 21.24
N CYS A 101 24.45 8.59 20.26
CA CYS A 101 24.43 8.10 18.89
C CYS A 101 24.77 9.19 17.88
N GLN A 102 25.27 8.78 16.72
CA GLN A 102 25.54 9.65 15.58
C GLN A 102 24.35 9.62 14.62
N VAL A 103 23.94 10.79 14.17
CA VAL A 103 22.85 10.96 13.20
C VAL A 103 23.32 11.85 12.05
N CYS A 104 22.77 11.59 10.86
CA CYS A 104 22.94 12.47 9.72
C CYS A 104 21.87 13.57 9.79
N LEU A 105 22.29 14.83 9.73
CA LEU A 105 21.40 15.97 9.68
C LEU A 105 21.42 16.61 8.29
N ASN A 106 20.24 16.93 7.80
CA ASN A 106 20.02 17.87 6.71
C ASN A 106 19.43 19.15 7.29
N GLY A 107 20.15 20.27 7.19
CA GLY A 107 19.83 21.45 8.00
C GLY A 107 20.08 21.23 9.50
N CYS A 108 19.65 22.17 10.34
CA CYS A 108 19.89 22.09 11.78
C CYS A 108 18.69 22.64 12.57
N GLY A 109 17.60 21.89 12.74
CA GLY A 109 16.51 22.31 13.63
C GLY A 109 16.85 22.15 15.13
N ILE A 110 16.25 22.95 16.00
CA ILE A 110 16.18 22.71 17.46
C ILE A 110 14.80 23.08 17.99
N PHE A 111 14.37 22.43 19.07
CA PHE A 111 13.19 22.84 19.83
C PHE A 111 13.56 23.91 20.86
N LEU A 112 12.84 25.02 20.86
CA LEU A 112 13.07 26.15 21.76
C LEU A 112 12.17 26.10 22.99
N ASP A 113 12.67 26.61 24.13
CA ASP A 113 11.88 26.87 25.34
C ASP A 113 11.09 25.66 25.88
N VAL A 114 11.51 24.43 25.58
CA VAL A 114 10.78 23.20 25.97
C VAL A 114 10.48 23.15 27.48
N ASN A 115 11.44 23.59 28.30
CA ASN A 115 11.31 23.62 29.76
C ASN A 115 10.17 24.53 30.26
N ARG A 116 9.70 25.50 29.46
CA ARG A 116 8.56 26.35 29.81
C ARG A 116 7.24 25.58 29.80
N TYR A 117 7.19 24.45 29.10
CA TYR A 117 5.98 23.65 28.89
C TYR A 117 5.95 22.39 29.76
N ALA A 118 6.62 22.43 30.90
CA ALA A 118 6.67 21.32 31.86
C ALA A 118 5.29 21.05 32.49
N GLU A 119 4.44 22.08 32.65
CA GLU A 119 3.08 21.93 33.19
C GLU A 119 2.17 21.18 32.20
N GLU A 120 2.37 21.39 30.90
CA GLU A 120 1.77 20.63 29.80
C GLU A 120 2.40 19.24 29.63
N LYS A 121 3.37 18.90 30.49
CA LYS A 121 4.09 17.61 30.49
C LYS A 121 4.82 17.35 29.17
N VAL A 122 5.31 18.40 28.52
CA VAL A 122 6.26 18.25 27.41
C VAL A 122 7.61 17.82 28.00
N GLU A 123 8.20 16.77 27.43
CA GLU A 123 9.45 16.20 27.91
C GLU A 123 10.51 16.23 26.80
N ALA A 124 11.71 16.71 27.10
CA ALA A 124 12.87 16.55 26.22
C ALA A 124 13.43 15.12 26.36
N LEU A 125 13.62 14.44 25.23
CA LEU A 125 14.08 13.05 25.18
C LEU A 125 15.53 12.92 24.69
N ALA A 126 15.99 13.87 23.87
CA ALA A 126 17.37 13.90 23.40
C ALA A 126 17.85 15.32 23.07
N TRP A 127 19.16 15.50 23.17
CA TRP A 127 19.86 16.78 22.95
C TRP A 127 21.01 16.59 21.98
N PHE A 128 21.30 17.60 21.17
CA PHE A 128 22.56 17.64 20.44
C PHE A 128 23.71 17.89 21.43
N ALA A 129 24.81 17.17 21.26
CA ALA A 129 25.99 17.31 22.11
C ALA A 129 26.76 18.62 21.87
N GLU A 130 26.54 19.26 20.72
CA GLU A 130 27.07 20.59 20.40
C GLU A 130 26.08 21.66 20.90
N ASP A 131 26.55 22.59 21.73
CA ASP A 131 25.73 23.72 22.21
C ASP A 131 25.25 24.61 21.06
N ASN A 132 24.06 25.21 21.20
CA ASN A 132 23.62 26.26 20.29
C ASN A 132 24.50 27.51 20.49
N GLN A 133 25.45 27.74 19.58
CA GLN A 133 26.40 28.85 19.63
C GLN A 133 25.72 30.25 19.63
N THR A 134 24.41 30.31 19.39
CA THR A 134 23.64 31.55 19.25
C THR A 134 22.82 31.95 20.49
N SER A 135 22.44 31.02 21.38
CA SER A 135 21.57 31.31 22.53
C SER A 135 22.11 30.90 23.91
N GLY A 136 23.13 30.03 23.97
CA GLY A 136 23.62 29.48 25.23
C GLY A 136 22.67 28.47 25.90
N GLU A 137 21.60 28.06 25.21
CA GLU A 137 20.68 27.01 25.66
C GLU A 137 21.05 25.64 25.08
N VAL A 138 20.70 24.58 25.82
CA VAL A 138 20.91 23.18 25.39
C VAL A 138 20.04 22.91 24.17
N ALA A 139 20.66 22.47 23.07
CA ALA A 139 19.98 22.21 21.80
C ALA A 139 19.15 20.93 21.87
N ILE A 140 17.82 21.05 22.04
CA ILE A 140 16.92 19.90 22.15
C ILE A 140 16.56 19.38 20.76
N ALA A 141 16.75 18.08 20.56
CA ALA A 141 16.62 17.41 19.26
C ALA A 141 15.36 16.53 19.15
N THR A 142 14.86 16.01 20.27
CA THR A 142 13.67 15.15 20.30
C THR A 142 12.83 15.46 21.54
N ILE A 143 11.52 15.59 21.35
CA ILE A 143 10.55 15.86 22.43
C ILE A 143 9.35 14.92 22.38
N TYR A 144 8.76 14.69 23.55
CA TYR A 144 7.46 14.06 23.72
C TYR A 144 6.43 15.11 24.16
N CYS A 145 5.26 15.12 23.52
CA CYS A 145 4.14 15.99 23.89
C CYS A 145 2.86 15.17 24.06
N PRO A 146 2.18 15.20 25.21
CA PRO A 146 0.81 14.69 25.30
C PRO A 146 -0.16 15.63 24.59
N VAL A 147 -1.15 15.07 23.89
CA VAL A 147 -2.10 15.83 23.08
C VAL A 147 -3.51 15.26 23.27
N GLY A 148 -4.31 15.92 24.10
CA GLY A 148 -5.66 15.42 24.43
C GLY A 148 -5.59 14.03 25.08
N LYS A 149 -6.21 13.03 24.43
CA LYS A 149 -6.14 11.62 24.84
C LYS A 149 -4.97 10.86 24.20
N GLY A 150 -4.30 11.46 23.22
CA GLY A 150 -3.17 10.88 22.50
C GLY A 150 -1.83 11.50 22.91
N ALA A 151 -0.82 11.25 22.10
CA ALA A 151 0.52 11.77 22.31
C ALA A 151 1.31 11.84 20.99
N CYS A 152 2.36 12.66 20.98
CA CYS A 152 3.29 12.72 19.88
C CYS A 152 4.75 12.70 20.32
N ILE A 153 5.61 12.20 19.44
CA ILE A 153 7.05 12.43 19.49
C ILE A 153 7.44 13.21 18.24
N LEU A 154 8.20 14.28 18.44
CA LEU A 154 8.74 15.12 17.38
C LEU A 154 10.26 15.05 17.47
N THR A 155 10.91 14.72 16.36
CA THR A 155 12.38 14.62 16.29
C THR A 155 12.90 15.40 15.10
N ILE A 156 13.89 16.25 15.35
CA ILE A 156 14.59 16.98 14.30
C ILE A 156 15.38 16.02 13.40
N PRO A 157 16.28 15.16 13.91
CA PRO A 157 16.99 14.21 13.06
C PRO A 157 16.05 13.14 12.51
N HIS A 158 16.38 12.66 11.32
CA HIS A 158 15.86 11.40 10.81
C HIS A 158 16.45 10.24 11.63
N LEU A 159 15.58 9.50 12.31
CA LEU A 159 15.94 8.30 13.08
C LEU A 159 15.42 7.03 12.41
N GLU A 160 14.71 7.14 11.29
CA GLU A 160 14.12 6.06 10.54
C GLU A 160 15.09 5.46 9.50
N TYR A 161 16.08 6.22 9.05
CA TYR A 161 17.14 5.77 8.15
C TYR A 161 18.52 6.29 8.58
N LEU A 162 19.59 5.67 8.08
CA LEU A 162 20.99 6.01 8.41
C LEU A 162 21.42 7.35 7.78
N ALA A 163 21.18 7.48 6.48
CA ALA A 163 21.43 8.67 5.68
C ALA A 163 20.53 8.66 4.43
N PRO A 164 20.23 9.82 3.83
CA PRO A 164 19.51 9.90 2.57
C PRO A 164 20.39 9.48 1.38
N GLU A 165 19.75 9.08 0.27
CA GLU A 165 20.40 8.67 -0.97
C GLU A 165 20.92 9.87 -1.79
N SER A 166 21.90 10.61 -1.26
CA SER A 166 22.44 11.81 -1.90
C SER A 166 23.97 11.84 -1.95
N ARG A 167 24.53 12.54 -2.94
CA ARG A 167 25.98 12.71 -3.12
C ARG A 167 26.60 13.45 -1.92
N GLY A 168 27.73 12.95 -1.41
CA GLY A 168 28.54 13.63 -0.38
C GLY A 168 28.53 13.01 1.02
N ILE A 169 27.83 11.89 1.22
CA ILE A 169 27.70 11.24 2.53
C ILE A 169 28.68 10.06 2.73
N SER A 170 29.37 9.63 1.66
CA SER A 170 30.32 8.50 1.62
C SER A 170 31.33 8.49 2.78
N SER A 171 31.83 9.67 3.16
CA SER A 171 32.81 9.82 4.25
C SER A 171 32.23 9.68 5.66
N MET A 172 30.92 9.84 5.83
CA MET A 172 30.23 9.78 7.14
C MET A 172 29.61 8.41 7.43
N LEU A 173 29.37 7.60 6.41
CA LEU A 173 28.65 6.32 6.52
C LEU A 173 29.28 5.34 7.49
N GLY A 174 30.61 5.23 7.55
CA GLY A 174 31.28 4.35 8.53
C GLY A 174 30.89 4.72 9.97
N THR A 175 30.97 6.00 10.32
CA THR A 175 30.62 6.50 11.65
C THR A 175 29.13 6.36 11.98
N LEU A 176 28.25 6.54 10.98
CA LEU A 176 26.81 6.35 11.15
C LEU A 176 26.47 4.87 11.38
N SER A 177 27.05 3.97 10.59
CA SER A 177 26.86 2.52 10.74
C SER A 177 27.36 2.01 12.10
N ASP A 178 28.52 2.48 12.57
CA ASP A 178 29.06 2.11 13.90
C ASP A 178 28.13 2.49 15.05
N SER A 179 27.28 3.51 14.85
CA SER A 179 26.34 4.02 15.84
C SER A 179 24.89 3.54 15.64
N ASP A 180 24.63 2.74 14.61
CA ASP A 180 23.27 2.50 14.14
C ASP A 180 22.39 1.75 15.16
N ALA A 181 22.98 0.77 15.84
CA ALA A 181 22.30 0.01 16.88
C ALA A 181 21.78 0.91 18.00
N THR A 182 22.55 1.94 18.39
CA THR A 182 22.14 2.91 19.42
C THR A 182 21.04 3.84 18.91
N ARG A 183 21.12 4.29 17.65
CA ARG A 183 20.09 5.09 16.98
C ARG A 183 18.74 4.35 16.94
N LEU A 184 18.75 3.10 16.46
CA LEU A 184 17.56 2.25 16.40
C LEU A 184 17.00 1.91 17.78
N ARG A 185 17.89 1.71 18.76
CA ARG A 185 17.47 1.54 20.15
C ARG A 185 16.72 2.77 20.67
N PHE A 186 17.25 3.96 20.44
CA PHE A 186 16.60 5.21 20.83
C PHE A 186 15.25 5.43 20.14
N LEU A 187 15.16 5.14 18.83
CA LEU A 187 13.87 5.15 18.14
C LEU A 187 12.88 4.15 18.76
N GLY A 188 13.35 2.96 19.11
CA GLY A 188 12.56 1.96 19.84
C GLY A 188 12.05 2.46 21.19
N ASP A 189 12.87 3.20 21.94
CA ASP A 189 12.49 3.80 23.23
C ASP A 189 11.46 4.93 23.05
N CYS A 190 11.57 5.73 21.99
CA CYS A 190 10.55 6.70 21.59
C CYS A 190 9.21 5.99 21.29
N ILE A 191 9.24 4.91 20.52
CA ILE A 191 8.03 4.10 20.22
C ILE A 191 7.42 3.54 21.52
N ALA A 192 8.25 3.08 22.46
CA ALA A 192 7.80 2.60 23.75
C ALA A 192 7.18 3.71 24.62
N LYS A 193 7.75 4.92 24.61
CA LYS A 193 7.20 6.11 25.30
C LYS A 193 5.79 6.47 24.79
N LEU A 194 5.51 6.24 23.51
CA LEU A 194 4.16 6.39 22.93
C LEU A 194 3.18 5.26 23.33
N GLY A 195 3.59 4.30 24.16
CA GLY A 195 2.74 3.20 24.64
C GLY A 195 2.67 1.99 23.71
N LEU A 196 3.52 1.93 22.68
CA LEU A 196 3.60 0.79 21.78
C LEU A 196 4.59 -0.25 22.31
N LYS A 197 4.29 -1.53 22.07
CA LYS A 197 5.17 -2.63 22.49
C LYS A 197 6.26 -2.84 21.43
N ARG A 198 7.51 -2.81 21.86
CA ARG A 198 8.64 -3.25 21.04
C ARG A 198 8.58 -4.77 20.88
N SER A 199 8.68 -5.27 19.64
CA SER A 199 8.91 -6.70 19.42
C SER A 199 10.29 -7.07 19.97
N SER A 200 10.35 -8.04 20.88
CA SER A 200 11.61 -8.63 21.35
C SER A 200 12.32 -9.42 20.25
N ASP A 201 11.53 -9.89 19.28
CA ASP A 201 12.04 -10.55 18.09
C ASP A 201 12.33 -9.46 17.06
N VAL A 202 13.61 -9.24 16.78
CA VAL A 202 14.03 -8.62 15.53
C VAL A 202 13.62 -9.62 14.45
N THR A 203 12.36 -9.58 14.01
CA THR A 203 12.00 -10.18 12.73
C THR A 203 12.88 -9.49 11.71
N ALA A 204 13.88 -10.22 11.20
CA ALA A 204 14.71 -9.76 10.12
C ALA A 204 13.77 -9.19 9.05
N ILE A 205 14.08 -7.98 8.56
CA ILE A 205 13.36 -7.45 7.40
C ILE A 205 13.53 -8.51 6.32
N PRO A 206 12.44 -9.14 5.84
CA PRO A 206 12.56 -10.21 4.89
C PRO A 206 13.22 -9.66 3.63
N SER A 207 14.30 -10.30 3.19
CA SER A 207 14.95 -9.96 1.93
C SER A 207 13.99 -10.18 0.78
N LEU A 208 14.10 -9.36 -0.27
CA LEU A 208 13.33 -9.60 -1.50
C LEU A 208 13.61 -11.00 -2.02
N SER A 209 12.55 -11.75 -2.30
CA SER A 209 12.68 -13.08 -2.89
C SER A 209 13.07 -12.96 -4.36
N SER A 210 13.83 -13.93 -4.87
CA SER A 210 13.93 -14.13 -6.32
C SER A 210 12.54 -14.31 -6.91
N MET A 211 12.29 -13.73 -8.08
CA MET A 211 11.05 -13.91 -8.83
C MET A 211 11.16 -15.17 -9.69
N LEU A 212 10.13 -16.00 -9.68
CA LEU A 212 10.07 -17.27 -10.38
C LEU A 212 9.05 -17.16 -11.51
N ILE A 213 9.52 -17.25 -12.75
CA ILE A 213 8.65 -17.31 -13.92
C ILE A 213 8.42 -18.77 -14.30
N SER A 214 7.16 -19.13 -14.46
CA SER A 214 6.73 -20.42 -14.99
C SER A 214 5.72 -20.21 -16.12
N THR A 215 5.61 -21.20 -16.99
CA THR A 215 4.70 -21.16 -18.12
C THR A 215 3.79 -22.39 -18.12
N GLU A 216 2.62 -22.31 -18.74
CA GLU A 216 1.66 -23.44 -18.79
C GLU A 216 2.29 -24.73 -19.33
N THR A 217 3.25 -24.61 -20.25
CA THR A 217 4.06 -25.73 -20.70
C THR A 217 5.51 -25.30 -20.59
N PRO A 218 6.33 -25.88 -19.69
CA PRO A 218 7.69 -25.39 -19.40
C PRO A 218 8.54 -25.13 -20.65
N SER A 219 8.41 -25.93 -21.71
CA SER A 219 9.12 -25.73 -22.99
C SER A 219 8.78 -24.42 -23.71
N ASN A 220 7.71 -23.72 -23.33
CA ASN A 220 7.37 -22.40 -23.86
C ASN A 220 8.20 -21.27 -23.22
N ALA A 221 8.95 -21.56 -22.15
CA ALA A 221 9.87 -20.60 -21.54
C ALA A 221 10.93 -20.09 -22.52
N ASP A 222 11.41 -20.94 -23.43
CA ASP A 222 12.38 -20.52 -24.45
C ASP A 222 11.79 -19.44 -25.38
N GLN A 223 10.50 -19.55 -25.73
CA GLN A 223 9.83 -18.52 -26.53
C GLN A 223 9.73 -17.19 -25.77
N LEU A 224 9.50 -17.24 -24.46
CA LEU A 224 9.51 -16.05 -23.61
C LEU A 224 10.90 -15.41 -23.61
N MET A 225 11.94 -16.18 -23.35
CA MET A 225 13.31 -15.65 -23.34
C MET A 225 13.72 -15.06 -24.69
N ASN A 226 13.43 -15.76 -25.79
CA ASN A 226 13.68 -15.24 -27.14
C ASN A 226 12.95 -13.91 -27.40
N SER A 227 11.75 -13.72 -26.83
CA SER A 227 11.01 -12.46 -26.98
C SER A 227 11.62 -11.30 -26.19
N LEU A 228 12.44 -11.59 -25.17
CA LEU A 228 13.11 -10.61 -24.32
C LEU A 228 14.53 -10.28 -24.80
N GLU A 229 15.12 -11.07 -25.71
CA GLU A 229 16.49 -10.85 -26.23
C GLU A 229 16.73 -9.42 -26.72
N GLY A 230 15.73 -8.81 -27.36
CA GLY A 230 15.86 -7.45 -27.90
C GLY A 230 16.00 -6.34 -26.86
N ILE A 231 15.67 -6.61 -25.59
CA ILE A 231 15.80 -5.67 -24.46
C ILE A 231 16.81 -6.15 -23.42
N MET A 232 17.43 -7.31 -23.64
CA MET A 232 18.40 -7.91 -22.73
C MET A 232 19.83 -7.63 -23.21
N SER A 233 20.73 -7.42 -22.25
CA SER A 233 22.18 -7.37 -22.47
C SER A 233 22.88 -8.23 -21.42
N GLU A 234 23.63 -9.23 -21.86
CA GLU A 234 24.40 -10.15 -20.99
C GLU A 234 23.57 -10.82 -19.87
N GLY A 235 22.29 -11.12 -20.13
CA GLY A 235 21.39 -11.72 -19.13
C GLY A 235 20.70 -10.70 -18.21
N TYR A 236 20.89 -9.41 -18.44
CA TYR A 236 20.29 -8.33 -17.66
C TYR A 236 19.27 -7.53 -18.49
N ILE A 237 18.21 -7.09 -17.83
CA ILE A 237 17.32 -6.02 -18.30
C ILE A 237 17.56 -4.83 -17.38
N VAL A 238 18.02 -3.72 -17.93
CA VAL A 238 18.31 -2.49 -17.17
C VAL A 238 17.24 -1.46 -17.51
N ASP A 239 16.57 -0.95 -16.47
CA ASP A 239 15.58 0.11 -16.53
C ASP A 239 16.07 1.36 -15.77
N GLU A 240 15.31 2.46 -15.87
CA GLU A 240 15.64 3.74 -15.24
C GLU A 240 15.83 3.62 -13.72
N HIS A 241 15.09 2.74 -13.05
CA HIS A 241 15.13 2.56 -11.60
C HIS A 241 15.63 1.18 -11.16
N ASP A 242 15.40 0.14 -11.96
CA ASP A 242 15.65 -1.25 -11.58
C ASP A 242 16.58 -1.97 -12.56
N THR A 243 17.32 -2.95 -12.05
CA THR A 243 18.08 -3.90 -12.86
C THR A 243 17.61 -5.30 -12.57
N PHE A 244 17.20 -6.04 -13.59
CA PHE A 244 16.73 -7.42 -13.47
C PHE A 244 17.74 -8.38 -14.06
N ARG A 245 18.16 -9.39 -13.29
CA ARG A 245 19.00 -10.48 -13.80
C ARG A 245 18.11 -11.68 -14.13
N LEU A 246 18.11 -12.13 -15.38
CA LEU A 246 17.33 -13.28 -15.81
C LEU A 246 18.24 -14.51 -15.96
N GLU A 247 17.82 -15.63 -15.37
CA GLU A 247 18.53 -16.91 -15.43
C GLU A 247 17.56 -18.04 -15.75
N MET A 248 17.88 -18.86 -16.76
CA MET A 248 17.11 -20.06 -17.05
C MET A 248 17.37 -21.14 -15.99
N GLN A 249 16.35 -21.91 -15.64
CA GLN A 249 16.47 -23.04 -14.71
C GLN A 249 17.54 -24.05 -15.17
N SER A 250 17.65 -24.28 -16.48
CA SER A 250 18.66 -25.15 -17.08
C SER A 250 20.10 -24.70 -16.84
N ASP A 251 20.30 -23.40 -16.62
CA ASP A 251 21.60 -22.74 -16.56
C ASP A 251 22.01 -22.49 -15.10
N ARG A 252 21.12 -22.82 -14.15
CA ARG A 252 21.41 -22.74 -12.72
C ARG A 252 22.64 -23.58 -12.37
N GLY A 253 23.72 -22.88 -12.00
CA GLY A 253 24.99 -23.47 -11.56
C GLY A 253 26.09 -23.55 -12.62
N THR A 254 25.86 -23.15 -13.88
CA THR A 254 26.94 -23.00 -14.88
C THR A 254 27.66 -21.66 -14.74
N HIS A 255 26.94 -20.63 -14.28
CA HIS A 255 27.55 -19.46 -13.67
C HIS A 255 27.90 -19.82 -12.23
N GLN A 256 29.18 -19.74 -11.85
CA GLN A 256 29.57 -19.69 -10.44
C GLN A 256 28.99 -18.42 -9.82
N VAL A 257 27.72 -18.47 -9.48
CA VAL A 257 27.11 -17.55 -8.54
C VAL A 257 27.70 -17.94 -7.20
N GLN A 258 28.34 -16.97 -6.55
CA GLN A 258 28.56 -16.95 -5.11
C GLN A 258 27.21 -17.18 -4.41
N THR A 259 26.79 -18.43 -4.35
CA THR A 259 25.62 -18.90 -3.62
C THR A 259 26.13 -19.23 -2.23
N GLY A 260 25.95 -18.29 -1.33
CA GLY A 260 26.34 -18.45 0.06
C GLY A 260 26.47 -17.12 0.76
N ASN A 261 25.40 -16.70 1.44
CA ASN A 261 25.48 -15.89 2.65
C ASN A 261 26.28 -14.58 2.57
N GLN A 262 26.26 -13.86 1.44
CA GLN A 262 26.83 -12.50 1.37
C GLN A 262 25.77 -11.39 1.22
N GLU A 263 24.49 -11.72 1.02
CA GLU A 263 23.41 -10.71 1.10
C GLU A 263 23.06 -10.36 2.55
N ALA A 264 23.30 -11.28 3.50
CA ALA A 264 23.15 -10.99 4.94
C ALA A 264 24.22 -10.02 5.48
N ASP A 265 25.36 -9.87 4.78
CA ASP A 265 26.45 -8.96 5.15
C ASP A 265 26.38 -7.58 4.44
N GLN A 266 25.44 -7.38 3.50
CA GLN A 266 25.30 -6.09 2.79
C GLN A 266 24.43 -5.07 3.53
N ILE A 267 23.71 -5.46 4.59
CA ILE A 267 22.92 -4.53 5.40
C ILE A 267 23.82 -3.54 6.18
N ASN A 268 25.13 -3.82 6.30
CA ASN A 268 26.08 -2.99 7.05
C ASN A 268 27.19 -2.32 6.21
N ARG A 269 27.10 -2.31 4.86
CA ARG A 269 28.10 -1.59 4.04
C ARG A 269 27.56 -0.25 3.52
N PRO A 270 28.38 0.82 3.55
CA PRO A 270 28.05 2.09 2.91
C PRO A 270 27.66 1.87 1.43
N PRO A 271 26.71 2.64 0.88
CA PRO A 271 26.51 2.70 -0.56
C PRO A 271 27.84 3.07 -1.23
N SER A 272 28.43 2.13 -1.98
CA SER A 272 29.56 2.42 -2.86
C SER A 272 29.08 3.30 -4.01
N GLU A 273 29.89 4.28 -4.41
CA GLU A 273 29.67 5.21 -5.52
C GLU A 273 29.60 4.55 -6.92
N ASP A 274 29.44 3.25 -6.99
CA ASP A 274 29.33 2.53 -8.24
C ASP A 274 27.85 2.41 -8.61
N THR A 275 27.40 3.26 -9.53
CA THR A 275 26.07 3.20 -10.18
C THR A 275 25.77 1.84 -10.84
N SER A 276 26.70 0.88 -10.83
CA SER A 276 26.53 -0.50 -11.24
C SER A 276 26.03 -1.45 -10.13
N GLN A 277 25.90 -1.01 -8.88
CA GLN A 277 25.41 -1.82 -7.75
C GLN A 277 23.99 -1.46 -7.31
N ARG A 278 23.06 -1.21 -8.25
CA ARG A 278 21.65 -1.47 -7.93
C ARG A 278 21.53 -2.94 -7.60
N SER A 279 21.01 -3.29 -6.42
CA SER A 279 20.75 -4.68 -6.04
C SER A 279 19.87 -5.31 -7.12
N SER A 280 20.48 -6.14 -7.97
CA SER A 280 19.78 -6.66 -9.14
C SER A 280 18.67 -7.60 -8.69
N LYS A 281 17.44 -7.34 -9.13
CA LYS A 281 16.29 -8.21 -8.86
C LYS A 281 16.45 -9.49 -9.67
N HIS A 282 16.58 -10.62 -9.00
CA HIS A 282 16.83 -11.90 -9.65
C HIS A 282 15.52 -12.53 -10.14
N ILE A 283 15.47 -12.90 -11.43
CA ILE A 283 14.36 -13.60 -12.08
C ILE A 283 14.87 -14.94 -12.59
N VAL A 284 14.23 -16.01 -12.13
CA VAL A 284 14.50 -17.37 -12.60
C VAL A 284 13.37 -17.82 -13.51
N VAL A 285 13.71 -18.22 -14.73
CA VAL A 285 12.75 -18.72 -15.72
C VAL A 285 12.80 -20.24 -15.77
N TYR A 286 11.70 -20.89 -15.42
CA TYR A 286 11.58 -22.34 -15.40
C TYR A 286 11.22 -22.89 -16.78
N ASN A 287 12.15 -23.66 -17.37
CA ASN A 287 12.03 -24.21 -18.73
C ASN A 287 11.96 -25.74 -18.79
N ARG A 288 12.18 -26.46 -17.67
CA ARG A 288 12.10 -27.93 -17.62
C ARG A 288 10.91 -28.42 -16.81
N ASP A 289 10.81 -27.92 -15.57
CA ASP A 289 9.78 -28.28 -14.60
C ASP A 289 9.20 -27.02 -13.96
N TYR A 290 8.57 -27.15 -12.80
CA TYR A 290 8.08 -26.03 -11.99
C TYR A 290 8.87 -25.88 -10.68
N PRO A 291 8.83 -24.70 -10.03
CA PRO A 291 9.38 -24.53 -8.69
C PRO A 291 8.85 -25.57 -7.71
N ASN A 292 9.73 -26.09 -6.86
CA ASN A 292 9.33 -27.02 -5.81
C ASN A 292 8.86 -26.26 -4.55
N SER A 293 8.35 -26.97 -3.54
CA SER A 293 7.80 -26.37 -2.32
C SER A 293 8.82 -25.67 -1.42
N GLN A 294 10.13 -25.86 -1.63
CA GLN A 294 11.16 -25.06 -0.96
C GLN A 294 11.34 -23.69 -1.63
N GLU A 295 11.08 -23.61 -2.93
CA GLU A 295 11.27 -22.40 -3.74
C GLU A 295 10.00 -21.55 -3.79
N ALA A 296 8.83 -22.19 -3.76
CA ALA A 296 7.52 -21.56 -3.69
C ALA A 296 6.65 -22.21 -2.58
N PRO A 297 6.97 -21.99 -1.29
CA PRO A 297 6.32 -22.67 -0.17
C PRO A 297 4.83 -22.34 -0.03
N PHE A 298 4.39 -21.20 -0.54
CA PHE A 298 3.01 -20.71 -0.40
C PHE A 298 2.20 -20.78 -1.70
N PHE A 299 2.77 -21.32 -2.79
CA PHE A 299 2.07 -21.40 -4.06
C PHE A 299 2.55 -22.58 -4.92
N ASP A 300 1.67 -23.54 -5.20
CA ASP A 300 1.98 -24.69 -6.04
C ASP A 300 1.71 -24.40 -7.53
N HIS A 301 2.79 -24.21 -8.30
CA HIS A 301 2.71 -23.91 -9.73
C HIS A 301 2.07 -25.06 -10.53
N ASN A 302 2.33 -26.33 -10.18
CA ASN A 302 1.71 -27.49 -10.85
C ASN A 302 0.19 -27.47 -10.65
N LYS A 303 -0.23 -27.23 -9.42
CA LYS A 303 -1.66 -27.16 -9.07
C LYS A 303 -2.34 -25.99 -9.77
N PHE A 304 -1.68 -24.84 -9.88
CA PHE A 304 -2.20 -23.68 -10.61
C PHE A 304 -2.43 -24.01 -12.08
N PHE A 305 -1.40 -24.46 -12.80
CA PHE A 305 -1.53 -24.74 -14.24
C PHE A 305 -2.49 -25.90 -14.52
N SER A 306 -2.52 -26.93 -13.67
CA SER A 306 -3.50 -28.03 -13.81
C SER A 306 -4.94 -27.54 -13.71
N ASN A 307 -5.23 -26.64 -12.75
CA ASN A 307 -6.56 -26.03 -12.63
C ASN A 307 -6.86 -25.04 -13.75
N LEU A 308 -5.83 -24.33 -14.25
CA LEU A 308 -5.95 -23.39 -15.35
C LEU A 308 -6.37 -24.13 -16.63
N THR A 309 -5.62 -25.16 -17.02
CA THR A 309 -5.91 -25.99 -18.20
C THR A 309 -7.25 -26.72 -18.07
N GLN A 310 -7.64 -27.16 -16.87
CA GLN A 310 -8.97 -27.76 -16.64
C GLN A 310 -10.11 -26.76 -16.85
N GLY A 311 -9.93 -25.49 -16.46
CA GLY A 311 -10.93 -24.45 -16.60
C GLY A 311 -11.04 -23.88 -18.02
N GLN A 312 -9.95 -23.95 -18.80
CA GLN A 312 -9.93 -23.57 -20.21
C GLN A 312 -10.57 -24.71 -21.03
N SER A 313 -11.58 -24.39 -21.84
CA SER A 313 -12.33 -25.42 -22.59
C SER A 313 -11.43 -26.09 -23.64
N PRO A 314 -11.56 -27.40 -23.92
CA PRO A 314 -10.85 -28.07 -25.01
C PRO A 314 -11.35 -27.68 -26.41
N ASP A 315 -12.30 -26.75 -26.52
CA ASP A 315 -12.82 -26.29 -27.80
C ASP A 315 -11.73 -25.55 -28.59
N SER A 316 -11.40 -26.05 -29.79
CA SER A 316 -10.24 -25.66 -30.61
C SER A 316 -10.17 -24.19 -31.05
N SER A 317 -11.24 -23.41 -30.80
CA SER A 317 -11.30 -21.98 -31.06
C SER A 317 -10.89 -21.11 -29.86
N TYR A 318 -10.83 -21.67 -28.66
CA TYR A 318 -10.49 -20.96 -27.43
C TYR A 318 -8.97 -20.95 -27.23
N ARG A 319 -8.33 -19.82 -27.53
CA ARG A 319 -6.91 -19.60 -27.20
C ARG A 319 -6.82 -18.84 -25.89
N ALA A 320 -6.41 -19.52 -24.83
CA ALA A 320 -6.19 -18.86 -23.56
C ALA A 320 -4.94 -17.96 -23.61
N TRP A 321 -5.09 -16.75 -23.09
CA TRP A 321 -4.06 -15.71 -23.00
C TRP A 321 -3.69 -15.42 -21.55
N PHE A 322 -4.67 -15.36 -20.64
CA PHE A 322 -4.43 -15.04 -19.24
C PHE A 322 -3.94 -16.27 -18.45
N GLY A 323 -2.87 -16.06 -17.68
CA GLY A 323 -2.25 -17.11 -16.87
C GLY A 323 -1.25 -17.98 -17.61
N LYS A 324 -1.03 -17.78 -18.93
CA LYS A 324 -0.03 -18.53 -19.71
C LYS A 324 1.39 -18.41 -19.13
N TYR A 325 1.70 -17.22 -18.61
CA TYR A 325 2.93 -16.92 -17.89
C TYR A 325 2.54 -16.52 -16.46
N LEU A 326 3.18 -17.14 -15.48
CA LEU A 326 3.03 -16.82 -14.06
C LEU A 326 4.40 -16.35 -13.55
N MET A 327 4.44 -15.17 -12.95
CA MET A 327 5.58 -14.71 -12.19
C MET A 327 5.20 -14.70 -10.71
N TYR A 328 5.99 -15.35 -9.87
CA TYR A 328 5.76 -15.49 -8.44
C TYR A 328 6.95 -14.95 -7.66
N GLY A 329 6.69 -14.15 -6.62
CA GLY A 329 7.67 -13.79 -5.61
C GLY A 329 7.00 -13.80 -4.24
N GLU A 330 7.69 -14.30 -3.23
CA GLU A 330 7.19 -14.39 -1.86
C GLU A 330 7.21 -13.03 -1.16
N VAL A 331 8.31 -12.31 -1.30
CA VAL A 331 8.56 -11.01 -0.69
C VAL A 331 8.92 -10.05 -1.82
N MET A 332 7.98 -9.15 -2.12
CA MET A 332 8.08 -8.19 -3.21
C MET A 332 7.68 -6.80 -2.73
N GLU A 333 8.17 -5.76 -3.42
CA GLU A 333 7.76 -4.38 -3.20
C GLU A 333 6.36 -4.07 -3.77
N SER A 334 5.80 -4.95 -4.62
CA SER A 334 4.55 -4.77 -5.36
C SER A 334 3.51 -5.88 -5.13
N THR A 335 2.25 -5.63 -5.51
CA THR A 335 1.10 -6.54 -5.35
C THR A 335 0.84 -7.47 -6.56
N ASN A 336 0.02 -8.51 -6.38
CA ASN A 336 -0.47 -9.37 -7.46
C ASN A 336 -1.03 -8.56 -8.64
N THR A 337 -0.47 -8.79 -9.83
CA THR A 337 -0.73 -7.96 -11.01
C THR A 337 -1.01 -8.84 -12.23
N VAL A 338 -2.00 -8.44 -13.03
CA VAL A 338 -2.25 -8.97 -14.37
C VAL A 338 -1.96 -7.86 -15.39
N LEU A 339 -1.08 -8.16 -16.34
CA LEU A 339 -0.81 -7.28 -17.48
C LEU A 339 -1.78 -7.63 -18.63
N ALA A 340 -2.47 -6.62 -19.17
CA ALA A 340 -3.36 -6.79 -20.31
C ALA A 340 -3.16 -5.68 -21.34
N ARG A 341 -3.28 -6.02 -22.63
CA ARG A 341 -3.31 -5.05 -23.73
C ARG A 341 -4.77 -4.84 -24.16
N HIS A 342 -5.19 -3.58 -24.28
CA HIS A 342 -6.55 -3.21 -24.69
C HIS A 342 -6.51 -2.24 -25.89
N PRO A 343 -6.99 -2.65 -27.08
CA PRO A 343 -6.91 -1.81 -28.28
C PRO A 343 -7.78 -0.55 -28.22
N PHE A 344 -7.28 0.58 -28.74
CA PHE A 344 -8.06 1.83 -28.83
C PHE A 344 -9.29 1.69 -29.72
N ASP A 345 -9.18 0.94 -30.82
CA ASP A 345 -10.28 0.73 -31.76
C ASP A 345 -11.47 0.00 -31.10
N SER A 346 -11.21 -0.72 -30.01
CA SER A 346 -12.26 -1.39 -29.22
C SER A 346 -12.97 -0.43 -28.25
N CYS A 347 -12.44 0.76 -27.94
CA CYS A 347 -12.98 1.63 -26.89
C CYS A 347 -14.37 2.21 -27.19
N GLN A 348 -14.80 2.26 -28.47
CA GLN A 348 -16.18 2.62 -28.79
C GLN A 348 -17.19 1.53 -28.38
N THR A 349 -16.78 0.27 -28.40
CA THR A 349 -17.64 -0.88 -28.05
C THR A 349 -17.41 -1.30 -26.60
N SER A 350 -16.15 -1.38 -26.17
CA SER A 350 -15.71 -1.89 -24.88
C SER A 350 -14.80 -0.86 -24.18
N PRO A 351 -15.35 0.20 -23.54
CA PRO A 351 -14.54 1.23 -22.91
C PRO A 351 -13.70 0.69 -21.75
N VAL A 352 -12.41 1.06 -21.70
CA VAL A 352 -11.45 0.59 -20.67
C VAL A 352 -11.93 0.76 -19.23
N LEU A 353 -12.76 1.78 -18.97
CA LEU A 353 -13.35 2.10 -17.66
C LEU A 353 -14.11 0.93 -17.02
N PHE A 354 -14.62 -0.01 -17.82
CA PHE A 354 -15.38 -1.16 -17.32
C PHE A 354 -14.50 -2.36 -16.97
N VAL A 355 -13.20 -2.37 -17.31
CA VAL A 355 -12.32 -3.52 -17.03
C VAL A 355 -12.28 -3.85 -15.54
N GLN A 356 -12.26 -2.84 -14.66
CA GLN A 356 -12.35 -3.05 -13.21
C GLN A 356 -13.63 -3.80 -12.78
N TYR A 357 -14.76 -3.56 -13.47
CA TYR A 357 -16.01 -4.26 -13.18
C TYR A 357 -15.97 -5.69 -13.68
N ILE A 358 -15.39 -5.92 -14.86
CA ILE A 358 -15.16 -7.27 -15.39
C ILE A 358 -14.31 -8.11 -14.41
N VAL A 359 -13.24 -7.53 -13.86
CA VAL A 359 -12.39 -8.18 -12.84
C VAL A 359 -13.20 -8.48 -11.57
N SER A 360 -13.99 -7.52 -11.08
CA SER A 360 -14.81 -7.73 -9.87
C SER A 360 -15.85 -8.84 -10.04
N ILE A 361 -16.48 -8.92 -11.21
CA ILE A 361 -17.41 -10.00 -11.56
C ILE A 361 -16.66 -11.33 -11.63
N ALA A 362 -15.47 -11.35 -12.25
CA ALA A 362 -14.66 -12.56 -12.37
C ALA A 362 -14.30 -13.15 -11.00
N ILE A 363 -13.90 -12.31 -10.03
CA ILE A 363 -13.60 -12.72 -8.65
C ILE A 363 -14.83 -13.35 -8.00
N VAL A 364 -15.97 -12.64 -8.00
CA VAL A 364 -17.21 -13.16 -7.40
C VAL A 364 -17.67 -14.45 -8.06
N LYS A 365 -17.62 -14.51 -9.40
CA LYS A 365 -18.00 -15.70 -10.18
C LYS A 365 -17.09 -16.88 -9.87
N ALA A 366 -15.78 -16.67 -9.77
CA ALA A 366 -14.81 -17.71 -9.47
C ALA A 366 -15.01 -18.29 -8.07
N ILE A 367 -15.30 -17.45 -7.07
CA ILE A 367 -15.62 -17.87 -5.70
C ILE A 367 -16.93 -18.65 -5.67
N LYS A 368 -18.01 -18.11 -6.24
CA LYS A 368 -19.34 -18.75 -6.20
C LYS A 368 -19.45 -20.05 -7.00
N SER A 369 -18.51 -20.29 -7.90
CA SER A 369 -18.45 -21.54 -8.66
C SER A 369 -17.29 -22.44 -8.23
N TYR A 370 -16.57 -22.12 -7.15
CA TYR A 370 -15.30 -22.75 -6.78
C TYR A 370 -15.38 -24.28 -6.68
N ALA A 371 -16.44 -24.77 -6.05
CA ALA A 371 -16.81 -26.18 -5.93
C ALA A 371 -18.32 -26.27 -5.66
N GLU A 372 -18.86 -27.50 -5.61
CA GLU A 372 -20.26 -27.73 -5.23
C GLU A 372 -20.55 -27.13 -3.84
N GLY A 373 -21.67 -26.39 -3.73
CA GLY A 373 -22.12 -25.75 -2.49
C GLY A 373 -21.68 -24.30 -2.31
N TYR A 374 -20.84 -23.76 -3.21
CA TYR A 374 -20.38 -22.37 -3.19
C TYR A 374 -21.35 -21.38 -3.84
N GLU A 375 -22.44 -21.83 -4.46
CA GLU A 375 -23.34 -21.01 -5.28
C GLU A 375 -23.90 -19.81 -4.50
N ASP A 376 -24.18 -20.03 -3.22
CA ASP A 376 -24.70 -19.04 -2.29
C ASP A 376 -23.61 -18.43 -1.39
N PHE A 377 -22.33 -18.54 -1.76
CA PHE A 377 -21.24 -17.94 -0.98
C PHE A 377 -21.46 -16.42 -0.86
N PRO A 378 -21.41 -15.83 0.36
CA PRO A 378 -21.92 -14.48 0.60
C PRO A 378 -20.90 -13.38 0.25
N VAL A 379 -20.26 -13.51 -0.91
CA VAL A 379 -19.33 -12.51 -1.47
C VAL A 379 -20.10 -11.52 -2.34
N LYS A 380 -19.73 -10.24 -2.22
CA LYS A 380 -20.39 -9.10 -2.86
C LYS A 380 -19.40 -8.07 -3.36
N ILE A 381 -19.82 -7.30 -4.35
CA ILE A 381 -19.07 -6.17 -4.91
C ILE A 381 -19.53 -4.89 -4.20
N LYS A 382 -18.59 -4.09 -3.72
CA LYS A 382 -18.85 -2.69 -3.34
C LYS A 382 -18.28 -1.79 -4.42
N TRP A 383 -19.11 -0.92 -4.97
CA TRP A 383 -18.70 0.04 -5.97
C TRP A 383 -17.63 1.01 -5.40
N PRO A 384 -16.61 1.37 -6.19
CA PRO A 384 -16.40 0.95 -7.57
C PRO A 384 -15.62 -0.38 -7.71
N ASN A 385 -14.83 -0.76 -6.71
CA ASN A 385 -13.71 -1.69 -6.92
C ASN A 385 -13.36 -2.57 -5.71
N ASP A 386 -14.20 -2.64 -4.68
CA ASP A 386 -13.92 -3.43 -3.49
C ASP A 386 -14.72 -4.75 -3.48
N ILE A 387 -14.14 -5.78 -2.86
CA ILE A 387 -14.78 -7.08 -2.64
C ILE A 387 -15.06 -7.24 -1.15
N TYR A 388 -16.31 -7.55 -0.81
CA TYR A 388 -16.80 -7.73 0.54
C TYR A 388 -17.37 -9.13 0.74
N VAL A 389 -17.38 -9.58 1.99
CA VAL A 389 -18.05 -10.81 2.40
C VAL A 389 -18.90 -10.55 3.64
N GLU A 390 -20.02 -11.26 3.73
CA GLU A 390 -20.83 -11.31 4.95
C GLU A 390 -20.23 -12.33 5.93
N GLU A 391 -19.81 -11.88 7.12
CA GLU A 391 -19.21 -12.75 8.14
C GLU A 391 -20.24 -13.56 8.93
N SER A 392 -21.40 -12.98 9.22
CA SER A 392 -22.40 -13.60 10.09
C SER A 392 -23.80 -13.41 9.52
N ARG A 393 -24.44 -14.53 9.18
CA ARG A 393 -25.84 -14.59 8.73
C ARG A 393 -26.86 -14.55 9.88
N ASN A 394 -26.41 -14.73 11.13
CA ASN A 394 -27.29 -14.93 12.31
C ASN A 394 -27.34 -13.71 13.24
N ALA A 395 -26.62 -12.63 12.93
CA ALA A 395 -26.74 -11.38 13.66
C ALA A 395 -27.98 -10.60 13.17
N THR A 396 -28.59 -9.80 14.04
CA THR A 396 -29.72 -8.91 13.70
C THR A 396 -29.40 -7.91 12.58
N GLN A 397 -28.12 -7.71 12.27
CA GLN A 397 -27.63 -7.05 11.06
C GLN A 397 -26.40 -7.81 10.52
N PRO A 398 -26.31 -8.04 9.20
CA PRO A 398 -25.17 -8.71 8.59
C PRO A 398 -23.90 -7.86 8.73
N THR A 399 -22.83 -8.46 9.26
CA THR A 399 -21.51 -7.80 9.33
C THR A 399 -20.78 -7.99 8.01
N MET A 400 -20.55 -6.88 7.29
CA MET A 400 -19.81 -6.87 6.02
C MET A 400 -18.34 -6.56 6.27
N ALA A 401 -17.46 -7.42 5.77
CA ALA A 401 -16.01 -7.24 5.86
C ALA A 401 -15.40 -7.09 4.48
N LYS A 402 -14.52 -6.10 4.31
CA LYS A 402 -13.72 -5.95 3.10
C LYS A 402 -12.67 -7.05 3.07
N ILE A 403 -12.68 -7.84 2.01
CA ILE A 403 -11.72 -8.94 1.79
C ILE A 403 -10.84 -8.70 0.58
N GLY A 404 -11.13 -7.70 -0.25
CA GLY A 404 -10.29 -7.41 -1.40
C GLY A 404 -10.53 -6.04 -2.01
N GLY A 405 -9.60 -5.65 -2.87
CA GLY A 405 -9.64 -4.41 -3.63
C GLY A 405 -8.98 -4.61 -4.99
N ILE A 406 -9.51 -3.91 -5.99
CA ILE A 406 -9.04 -3.95 -7.37
C ILE A 406 -8.53 -2.56 -7.73
N LEU A 407 -7.36 -2.49 -8.33
CA LEU A 407 -6.81 -1.26 -8.90
C LEU A 407 -6.43 -1.53 -10.34
N VAL A 408 -6.97 -0.73 -11.26
CA VAL A 408 -6.59 -0.80 -12.68
C VAL A 408 -5.85 0.49 -13.02
N GLN A 409 -4.57 0.37 -13.32
CA GLN A 409 -3.78 1.45 -13.90
C GLN A 409 -3.67 1.23 -15.40
N SER A 410 -3.71 2.31 -16.16
CA SER A 410 -3.54 2.27 -17.61
C SER A 410 -2.47 3.26 -18.04
N SER A 411 -1.53 2.81 -18.85
CA SER A 411 -0.70 3.67 -19.67
C SER A 411 -1.05 3.46 -21.14
N THR A 412 -0.63 4.38 -22.01
CA THR A 412 -0.85 4.27 -23.44
C THR A 412 0.47 4.02 -24.14
N PHE A 413 0.51 3.01 -25.00
CA PHE A 413 1.65 2.77 -25.87
C PHE A 413 1.14 2.51 -27.28
N GLU A 414 1.62 3.29 -28.24
CA GLU A 414 1.13 3.32 -29.62
C GLU A 414 -0.41 3.52 -29.71
N LYS A 415 -1.15 2.48 -30.11
CA LYS A 415 -2.61 2.49 -30.31
C LYS A 415 -3.35 1.58 -29.31
N GLU A 416 -2.73 1.33 -28.17
CA GLU A 416 -3.27 0.43 -27.15
C GLU A 416 -3.11 1.01 -25.74
N TYR A 417 -4.04 0.65 -24.88
CA TYR A 417 -3.87 0.77 -23.44
C TYR A 417 -3.10 -0.44 -22.93
N LEU A 418 -2.02 -0.19 -22.19
CA LEU A 418 -1.35 -1.17 -21.36
C LEU A 418 -1.97 -1.08 -19.96
N LEU A 419 -2.66 -2.15 -19.57
CA LEU A 419 -3.38 -2.22 -18.31
C LEU A 419 -2.60 -3.05 -17.30
N VAL A 420 -2.39 -2.46 -16.13
CA VAL A 420 -1.87 -3.12 -14.93
C VAL A 420 -3.06 -3.29 -13.99
N VAL A 421 -3.57 -4.51 -13.90
CA VAL A 421 -4.70 -4.87 -13.04
C VAL A 421 -4.15 -5.48 -11.76
N GLY A 422 -4.09 -4.68 -10.70
CA GLY A 422 -3.75 -5.10 -9.35
C GLY A 422 -4.96 -5.67 -8.61
N VAL A 423 -4.82 -6.86 -8.00
CA VAL A 423 -5.87 -7.48 -7.18
C VAL A 423 -5.30 -7.90 -5.83
N GLY A 424 -5.74 -7.23 -4.76
CA GLY A 424 -5.55 -7.69 -3.39
C GLY A 424 -6.76 -8.50 -2.93
N LEU A 425 -6.55 -9.73 -2.47
CA LEU A 425 -7.63 -10.59 -1.96
C LEU A 425 -7.15 -11.42 -0.75
N ASN A 426 -7.88 -11.32 0.35
CA ASN A 426 -7.69 -12.11 1.57
C ASN A 426 -8.26 -13.52 1.37
N THR A 427 -7.37 -14.48 1.13
CA THR A 427 -7.77 -15.86 0.82
C THR A 427 -7.65 -16.77 2.03
N THR A 428 -6.41 -17.04 2.47
CA THR A 428 -6.06 -18.03 3.50
C THR A 428 -5.38 -17.41 4.72
N ASN A 429 -5.24 -16.08 4.76
CA ASN A 429 -4.61 -15.38 5.87
C ASN A 429 -5.43 -15.53 7.17
N ALA A 430 -4.73 -15.66 8.31
CA ALA A 430 -5.34 -15.78 9.63
C ALA A 430 -5.68 -14.41 10.28
N SER A 431 -4.91 -13.38 9.94
CA SER A 431 -4.97 -12.01 10.49
C SER A 431 -4.46 -11.01 9.43
N PRO A 432 -4.62 -9.67 9.61
CA PRO A 432 -5.41 -8.97 10.64
C PRO A 432 -6.90 -8.85 10.30
N THR A 433 -7.30 -9.21 9.10
CA THR A 433 -8.68 -9.05 8.59
C THR A 433 -9.24 -10.38 8.09
N THR A 434 -10.57 -10.43 7.91
CA THR A 434 -11.28 -11.62 7.47
C THR A 434 -10.84 -12.11 6.10
N SER A 435 -10.80 -13.43 5.96
CA SER A 435 -10.37 -14.17 4.77
C SER A 435 -11.46 -15.13 4.29
N LEU A 436 -11.36 -15.58 3.04
CA LEU A 436 -12.29 -16.57 2.49
C LEU A 436 -12.30 -17.87 3.32
N THR A 437 -11.14 -18.37 3.74
CA THR A 437 -11.06 -19.57 4.60
C THR A 437 -11.84 -19.41 5.90
N ARG A 438 -11.72 -18.26 6.58
CA ARG A 438 -12.47 -17.99 7.82
C ARG A 438 -13.99 -18.06 7.61
N VAL A 439 -14.47 -17.53 6.47
CA VAL A 439 -15.90 -17.58 6.13
C VAL A 439 -16.32 -19.01 5.77
N ILE A 440 -15.49 -19.75 5.03
CA ILE A 440 -15.73 -21.18 4.74
C ILE A 440 -15.89 -21.98 6.02
N ASP A 441 -14.99 -21.81 7.00
CA ASP A 441 -15.06 -22.49 8.29
C ASP A 441 -16.36 -22.17 9.04
N THR A 442 -16.74 -20.89 9.05
CA THR A 442 -17.99 -20.42 9.67
C THR A 442 -19.22 -21.03 8.99
N LEU A 443 -19.24 -21.06 7.65
CA LEU A 443 -20.31 -21.70 6.89
C LEU A 443 -20.36 -23.20 7.16
N ASN A 444 -19.22 -23.88 7.24
CA ASN A 444 -19.15 -25.31 7.50
C ASN A 444 -19.75 -25.71 8.85
N VAL A 445 -19.61 -24.88 9.90
CA VAL A 445 -20.32 -25.10 11.18
C VAL A 445 -21.85 -25.16 10.98
N SER A 446 -22.42 -24.21 10.21
CA SER A 446 -23.85 -24.16 9.92
C SER A 446 -24.33 -25.26 8.96
N ARG A 447 -23.48 -25.66 8.01
CA ARG A 447 -23.78 -26.70 7.03
C ARG A 447 -23.83 -28.08 7.68
N VAL A 448 -22.86 -28.39 8.54
CA VAL A 448 -22.82 -29.65 9.28
C VAL A 448 -24.04 -29.79 10.19
N SER A 449 -24.42 -28.74 10.90
CA SER A 449 -25.63 -28.74 11.74
C SER A 449 -26.93 -28.90 10.95
N SER A 450 -26.92 -28.56 9.66
CA SER A 450 -28.05 -28.71 8.73
C SER A 450 -27.99 -30.00 7.88
N GLY A 451 -27.03 -30.90 8.14
CA GLY A 451 -26.87 -32.15 7.38
C GLY A 451 -26.33 -31.98 5.95
N LEU A 452 -25.76 -30.82 5.63
CA LEU A 452 -25.14 -30.54 4.33
C LEU A 452 -23.65 -30.89 4.32
N PRO A 453 -23.07 -31.31 3.19
CA PRO A 453 -21.64 -31.56 3.08
C PRO A 453 -20.83 -30.28 3.30
N MET A 454 -19.66 -30.42 3.92
CA MET A 454 -18.71 -29.31 4.07
C MET A 454 -18.27 -28.80 2.70
N LEU A 455 -18.07 -27.49 2.61
CA LEU A 455 -17.45 -26.85 1.46
C LEU A 455 -16.00 -27.32 1.33
N GLU A 456 -15.57 -27.58 0.10
CA GLU A 456 -14.17 -27.88 -0.22
C GLU A 456 -13.25 -26.75 0.28
N PRO A 457 -12.14 -27.04 0.98
CA PRO A 457 -11.19 -26.00 1.38
C PRO A 457 -10.61 -25.23 0.20
N LEU A 458 -10.41 -23.94 0.38
CA LEU A 458 -9.87 -23.07 -0.67
C LEU A 458 -8.34 -23.17 -0.75
N SER A 459 -7.82 -23.31 -1.96
CA SER A 459 -6.40 -23.14 -2.30
C SER A 459 -6.20 -21.91 -3.22
N PRO A 460 -5.17 -21.08 -2.99
CA PRO A 460 -4.88 -19.91 -3.82
C PRO A 460 -4.67 -20.25 -5.30
N GLU A 461 -4.06 -21.40 -5.60
CA GLU A 461 -3.75 -21.86 -6.95
C GLU A 461 -5.03 -22.10 -7.76
N LYS A 462 -5.94 -22.92 -7.21
CA LYS A 462 -7.23 -23.20 -7.84
C LYS A 462 -8.08 -21.94 -7.94
N LEU A 463 -8.05 -21.08 -6.92
CA LEU A 463 -8.81 -19.83 -6.95
C LEU A 463 -8.30 -18.90 -8.05
N LEU A 464 -6.98 -18.64 -8.13
CA LEU A 464 -6.38 -17.78 -9.14
C LEU A 464 -6.66 -18.28 -10.55
N ALA A 465 -6.48 -19.58 -10.80
CA ALA A 465 -6.79 -20.20 -12.08
C ALA A 465 -8.25 -19.94 -12.49
N ARG A 466 -9.20 -20.13 -11.57
CA ARG A 466 -10.63 -19.88 -11.81
C ARG A 466 -10.95 -18.41 -12.04
N ILE A 467 -10.29 -17.50 -11.32
CA ILE A 467 -10.42 -16.05 -11.54
C ILE A 467 -9.97 -15.69 -12.95
N LEU A 468 -8.80 -16.17 -13.38
CA LEU A 468 -8.25 -15.86 -14.70
C LEU A 468 -9.12 -16.42 -15.83
N VAL A 469 -9.62 -17.66 -15.69
CA VAL A 469 -10.57 -18.25 -16.65
C VAL A 469 -11.88 -17.46 -16.70
N ALA A 470 -12.43 -17.08 -15.54
CA ALA A 470 -13.65 -16.28 -15.50
C ALA A 470 -13.43 -14.89 -16.13
N PHE A 471 -12.31 -14.25 -15.81
CA PHE A 471 -11.93 -12.95 -16.32
C PHE A 471 -11.76 -12.98 -17.83
N GLU A 472 -11.05 -13.96 -18.37
CA GLU A 472 -10.82 -14.10 -19.80
C GLU A 472 -12.13 -14.23 -20.58
N ARG A 473 -13.03 -15.11 -20.14
CA ARG A 473 -14.34 -15.29 -20.79
C ARG A 473 -15.17 -14.01 -20.76
N LEU A 474 -15.27 -13.38 -19.58
CA LEU A 474 -16.00 -12.12 -19.44
C LEU A 474 -15.37 -10.97 -20.24
N TYR A 475 -14.05 -10.94 -20.34
CA TYR A 475 -13.32 -9.94 -21.11
C TYR A 475 -13.51 -10.13 -22.61
N ILE A 476 -13.51 -11.37 -23.11
CA ILE A 476 -13.87 -11.69 -24.49
C ILE A 476 -15.31 -11.22 -24.80
N ASP A 477 -16.26 -11.60 -23.95
CA ASP A 477 -17.66 -11.19 -24.11
C ASP A 477 -17.80 -9.67 -24.11
N PHE A 478 -17.09 -8.99 -23.21
CA PHE A 478 -17.03 -7.54 -23.12
C PHE A 478 -16.42 -6.89 -24.37
N ARG A 479 -15.35 -7.46 -24.95
CA ARG A 479 -14.75 -6.93 -26.18
C ARG A 479 -15.69 -7.06 -27.39
N ILE A 480 -16.53 -8.09 -27.41
CA ILE A 480 -17.44 -8.35 -28.54
C ILE A 480 -18.73 -7.53 -28.40
N HIS A 481 -19.33 -7.53 -27.21
CA HIS A 481 -20.68 -6.99 -26.99
C HIS A 481 -20.70 -5.67 -26.22
N GLY A 482 -19.56 -5.22 -25.69
CA GLY A 482 -19.47 -4.05 -24.83
C GLY A 482 -20.07 -4.27 -23.44
N TRP A 483 -20.33 -3.17 -22.72
CA TRP A 483 -21.02 -3.20 -21.41
C TRP A 483 -22.54 -3.35 -21.59
N ASP A 484 -22.94 -4.54 -22.06
CA ASP A 484 -24.31 -4.86 -22.40
C ASP A 484 -25.21 -5.11 -21.17
N GLY A 485 -26.50 -5.37 -21.42
CA GLY A 485 -27.46 -5.69 -20.35
C GLY A 485 -27.07 -6.93 -19.53
N THR A 486 -26.40 -7.90 -20.15
CA THR A 486 -25.97 -9.14 -19.51
C THR A 486 -24.90 -8.87 -18.45
N LEU A 487 -23.82 -8.17 -18.82
CA LEU A 487 -22.74 -7.80 -17.90
C LEU A 487 -23.22 -6.82 -16.83
N LYS A 488 -24.07 -5.85 -17.20
CA LYS A 488 -24.69 -4.93 -16.24
C LYS A 488 -25.49 -5.68 -15.17
N ASN A 489 -26.32 -6.63 -15.58
CA ASN A 489 -27.12 -7.44 -14.66
C ASN A 489 -26.24 -8.35 -13.80
N LEU A 490 -25.16 -8.89 -14.35
CA LEU A 490 -24.23 -9.74 -13.60
C LEU A 490 -23.49 -8.94 -12.52
N TYR A 491 -23.10 -7.70 -12.81
CA TYR A 491 -22.53 -6.77 -11.84
C TYR A 491 -23.53 -6.42 -10.73
N THR A 492 -24.70 -5.90 -11.09
CA THR A 492 -25.69 -5.40 -10.11
C THR A 492 -26.35 -6.52 -9.31
N LYS A 493 -26.46 -7.74 -9.84
CA LYS A 493 -26.92 -8.91 -9.06
C LYS A 493 -25.96 -9.25 -7.90
N ASN A 494 -24.69 -8.94 -8.06
CA ASN A 494 -23.63 -9.32 -7.12
C ASN A 494 -23.11 -8.16 -6.26
N TRP A 495 -23.60 -6.93 -6.43
CA TRP A 495 -23.15 -5.79 -5.63
C TRP A 495 -23.95 -5.59 -4.33
N LEU A 496 -23.53 -4.62 -3.51
CA LEU A 496 -24.16 -4.26 -2.23
C LEU A 496 -25.22 -3.14 -2.33
N HIS A 497 -25.39 -2.51 -3.49
CA HIS A 497 -25.97 -1.16 -3.55
C HIS A 497 -27.39 -1.09 -4.13
N SER A 498 -28.03 -2.23 -4.40
CA SER A 498 -29.38 -2.26 -4.95
C SER A 498 -30.35 -1.54 -4.02
N ASP A 499 -31.08 -0.55 -4.56
CA ASP A 499 -32.10 0.25 -3.88
C ASP A 499 -31.61 1.00 -2.63
N GLN A 500 -30.30 1.10 -2.44
CA GLN A 500 -29.71 1.77 -1.29
C GLN A 500 -30.05 3.26 -1.36
N ILE A 501 -30.67 3.77 -0.29
CA ILE A 501 -30.90 5.20 -0.13
C ILE A 501 -29.64 5.82 0.46
N VAL A 502 -29.18 6.89 -0.17
CA VAL A 502 -27.95 7.59 0.14
C VAL A 502 -28.20 9.09 0.27
N THR A 503 -27.35 9.78 1.01
CA THR A 503 -27.26 11.24 1.06
C THR A 503 -26.06 11.69 0.24
N ILE A 504 -26.26 12.66 -0.66
CA ILE A 504 -25.22 13.17 -1.56
C ILE A 504 -24.70 14.51 -1.01
N GLU A 505 -23.73 14.47 -0.09
CA GLU A 505 -23.17 15.69 0.54
C GLU A 505 -22.42 16.59 -0.45
N SER A 506 -21.96 16.03 -1.58
CA SER A 506 -21.27 16.80 -2.61
C SER A 506 -22.17 17.75 -3.41
N ILE A 507 -23.47 17.77 -3.13
CA ILE A 507 -24.47 18.59 -3.83
C ILE A 507 -25.15 19.51 -2.83
N ASP A 508 -25.39 20.76 -3.24
CA ASP A 508 -26.06 21.77 -2.42
C ASP A 508 -27.40 21.24 -1.88
N GLY A 509 -27.61 21.42 -0.57
CA GLY A 509 -28.78 20.90 0.13
C GLY A 509 -28.70 19.43 0.55
N ALA A 510 -27.59 18.74 0.23
CA ALA A 510 -27.33 17.34 0.57
C ALA A 510 -28.54 16.41 0.29
N PRO A 511 -29.04 16.38 -0.96
CA PRO A 511 -30.26 15.66 -1.28
C PRO A 511 -30.11 14.17 -0.99
N ARG A 512 -31.23 13.54 -0.62
CA ARG A 512 -31.33 12.08 -0.53
C ARG A 512 -31.63 11.53 -1.91
N GLY A 513 -31.06 10.37 -2.22
CA GLY A 513 -31.28 9.69 -3.48
C GLY A 513 -31.25 8.17 -3.33
N ARG A 514 -31.81 7.45 -4.30
CA ARG A 514 -31.74 5.99 -4.39
C ARG A 514 -30.73 5.60 -5.46
N ILE A 515 -29.81 4.70 -5.13
CA ILE A 515 -28.91 4.12 -6.13
C ILE A 515 -29.73 3.28 -7.12
N ILE A 516 -29.62 3.60 -8.40
CA ILE A 516 -30.36 2.94 -9.49
C ILE A 516 -29.46 2.13 -10.44
N GLY A 517 -28.15 2.16 -10.23
CA GLY A 517 -27.18 1.38 -11.01
C GLY A 517 -25.90 2.14 -11.30
N VAL A 518 -25.23 1.72 -12.37
CA VAL A 518 -24.09 2.42 -12.96
C VAL A 518 -24.42 2.84 -14.39
N SER A 519 -23.80 3.94 -14.81
CA SER A 519 -23.87 4.46 -16.17
C SER A 519 -23.27 3.47 -17.15
N SER A 520 -23.98 3.23 -18.26
CA SER A 520 -23.51 2.32 -19.31
C SER A 520 -22.41 2.93 -20.18
N THR A 521 -22.12 4.23 -20.04
CA THR A 521 -21.13 4.94 -20.85
C THR A 521 -19.93 5.41 -20.03
N THR A 522 -20.15 5.93 -18.82
CA THR A 522 -19.09 6.58 -18.02
C THR A 522 -18.57 5.71 -16.89
N SER A 523 -19.21 4.56 -16.59
CA SER A 523 -19.03 3.76 -15.36
C SER A 523 -19.44 4.44 -14.04
N ASN A 524 -19.94 5.66 -14.08
CA ASN A 524 -20.29 6.39 -12.86
C ASN A 524 -21.50 5.79 -12.12
N LEU A 525 -21.56 6.00 -10.81
CA LEU A 525 -22.71 5.60 -9.99
C LEU A 525 -23.91 6.51 -10.31
N LEU A 526 -25.06 5.90 -10.56
CA LEU A 526 -26.31 6.62 -10.83
C LEU A 526 -27.19 6.63 -9.59
N VAL A 527 -27.58 7.83 -9.16
CA VAL A 527 -28.42 8.06 -7.99
C VAL A 527 -29.63 8.90 -8.37
N GLN A 528 -30.84 8.35 -8.27
CA GLN A 528 -32.07 9.09 -8.52
C GLN A 528 -32.49 9.85 -7.25
N GLU A 529 -32.65 11.16 -7.35
CA GLU A 529 -33.03 11.99 -6.22
C GLU A 529 -34.44 11.63 -5.70
N LEU A 530 -34.61 11.74 -4.39
CA LEU A 530 -35.87 11.50 -3.70
C LEU A 530 -36.41 12.80 -3.13
N GLY A 531 -37.70 13.06 -3.31
CA GLY A 531 -38.40 14.15 -2.64
C GLY A 531 -38.56 13.88 -1.13
N ASN A 532 -39.12 14.85 -0.41
CA ASN A 532 -39.35 14.77 1.04
C ASN A 532 -40.24 13.58 1.47
N ASP A 533 -41.06 13.06 0.55
CA ASP A 533 -41.93 11.89 0.75
C ASP A 533 -41.25 10.56 0.33
N ASN A 534 -39.93 10.58 0.09
CA ASN A 534 -39.13 9.47 -0.47
C ASN A 534 -39.59 9.00 -1.86
N ARG A 535 -40.39 9.78 -2.59
CA ARG A 535 -40.74 9.45 -3.98
C ARG A 535 -39.63 9.86 -4.94
N PRO A 536 -39.34 9.05 -5.97
CA PRO A 536 -38.35 9.41 -6.98
C PRO A 536 -38.73 10.69 -7.72
N THR A 537 -37.78 11.61 -7.87
CA THR A 537 -37.91 12.77 -8.76
C THR A 537 -37.38 12.41 -10.15
N SER A 538 -37.48 13.35 -11.10
CA SER A 538 -36.87 13.21 -12.43
C SER A 538 -35.35 13.45 -12.43
N GLN A 539 -34.78 13.89 -11.31
CA GLN A 539 -33.36 14.25 -11.23
C GLN A 539 -32.51 13.03 -10.95
N ILE A 540 -31.47 12.85 -11.76
CA ILE A 540 -30.48 11.77 -11.64
C ILE A 540 -29.11 12.41 -11.50
N HIS A 541 -28.38 11.99 -10.48
CA HIS A 541 -27.02 12.39 -10.18
C HIS A 541 -26.05 11.30 -10.62
N GLU A 542 -25.01 11.69 -11.34
CA GLU A 542 -23.99 10.80 -11.87
C GLU A 542 -22.65 11.08 -11.17
N LEU A 543 -22.17 10.12 -10.39
CA LEU A 543 -21.06 10.31 -9.45
C LEU A 543 -19.88 9.43 -9.83
N GLY A 544 -18.76 10.06 -10.19
CA GLY A 544 -17.52 9.37 -10.58
C GLY A 544 -16.67 8.92 -9.38
N PRO A 545 -15.88 7.84 -9.55
CA PRO A 545 -15.07 7.25 -8.47
C PRO A 545 -13.86 8.12 -8.05
N ASP A 546 -13.36 8.99 -8.94
CA ASP A 546 -12.18 9.82 -8.66
C ASP A 546 -12.52 11.05 -7.81
N GLY A 547 -13.72 11.61 -8.00
CA GLY A 547 -14.20 12.79 -7.29
C GLY A 547 -15.01 12.48 -6.03
N ASN A 548 -15.46 11.24 -5.82
CA ASN A 548 -16.38 10.90 -4.74
C ASN A 548 -15.87 9.73 -3.88
N SER A 549 -16.22 9.77 -2.60
CA SER A 549 -16.07 8.69 -1.64
C SER A 549 -17.44 8.20 -1.19
N PHE A 550 -17.56 6.89 -0.95
CA PHE A 550 -18.82 6.27 -0.55
C PHE A 550 -18.66 5.51 0.77
N ASP A 551 -19.19 6.08 1.84
CA ASP A 551 -19.42 5.37 3.10
C ASP A 551 -20.78 4.66 3.01
N PHE A 552 -20.74 3.41 2.57
CA PHE A 552 -21.96 2.64 2.37
C PHE A 552 -22.61 2.18 3.68
N PHE A 553 -21.89 2.19 4.81
CA PHE A 553 -22.46 1.84 6.11
C PHE A 553 -23.41 2.92 6.60
N HIS A 554 -23.06 4.19 6.34
CA HIS A 554 -23.90 5.34 6.66
C HIS A 554 -24.74 5.84 5.47
N GLY A 555 -24.62 5.20 4.30
CA GLY A 555 -25.32 5.61 3.08
C GLY A 555 -24.92 7.01 2.62
N LEU A 556 -23.63 7.33 2.63
CA LEU A 556 -23.14 8.69 2.50
C LEU A 556 -22.14 8.85 1.38
N LEU A 557 -22.44 9.73 0.44
CA LEU A 557 -21.59 10.08 -0.70
C LEU A 557 -20.99 11.47 -0.49
N LYS A 558 -19.66 11.57 -0.49
CA LYS A 558 -18.93 12.82 -0.23
C LYS A 558 -17.91 13.11 -1.31
N SER A 559 -17.60 14.39 -1.52
CA SER A 559 -16.50 14.78 -2.40
C SER A 559 -15.14 14.39 -1.79
N LYS A 560 -14.26 13.81 -2.62
CA LYS A 560 -12.86 13.58 -2.25
C LYS A 560 -12.14 14.93 -2.26
N GLY A 561 -12.08 15.58 -1.09
CA GLY A 561 -11.43 16.88 -0.94
C GLY A 561 -12.16 17.86 -0.01
N SER A 562 -13.46 17.67 0.25
CA SER A 562 -14.30 18.54 1.12
C SER A 562 -14.21 18.24 2.60
#